data_AF-A0A354CIR4-F1
#
_entry.id   AF-A0A354CIR4-F1
#
_cell.length_a   1.000
_cell.length_b   1.000
_cell.length_c   1.000
_cell.angle_alpha   90.00
_cell.angle_beta   90.00
_cell.angle_gamma   90.00
#
_symmetry.space_group_name_H-M   'P 1'
#
loop_
_entity.id
_entity.type
_entity.pdbx_description
1 polymer ?
#
loop_
_entity_poly.entity_id
_entity_poly.type
_entity_poly.pdbx_seq_one_letter_code
_entity_poly.pdbx_strand_id
1 'polypeptide(L)'
;MIMLNLCDIKFELLKDYIIGNNYKIAIYGAGMIGRTIMPDYLMRHGLDENLLFYVDADTRKQKQKVIVGLRQYNICAPEVLNNIGHDTIILITNSNYSPVLHTLDAMESLDGIKAVIVPVIMAEGVKDRAAAGGGTDVIRDYTDELIPKVINYCWFSGRKMPDYLKRCIDSWSRICPDYEIKRWDESNYDVNKNEYMRQAYEEGRWGFVPDYARLDILYNYGGFYIDTDVELLKP
;
A
#
# COMPACT_ATOMS: atom_id res chain seq x y z
N MET A 1 -18.07 -0.79 38.13
CA MET A 1 -16.67 -0.56 37.73
C MET A 1 -16.73 0.59 36.75
N ILE A 2 -16.18 1.74 37.11
CA ILE A 2 -16.17 2.93 36.25
C ILE A 2 -15.25 2.60 35.08
N MET A 3 -15.73 2.74 33.85
CA MET A 3 -14.94 2.40 32.68
C MET A 3 -15.43 3.13 31.42
N LEU A 4 -14.50 3.41 30.51
CA LEU A 4 -14.85 3.82 29.17
C LEU A 4 -15.70 2.74 28.49
N ASN A 5 -16.65 3.19 27.66
CA ASN A 5 -17.39 2.33 26.78
C ASN A 5 -16.62 2.14 25.46
N LEU A 6 -15.74 1.14 25.43
CA LEU A 6 -14.98 0.80 24.23
C LEU A 6 -15.90 0.29 23.14
N CYS A 7 -15.83 0.96 21.99
CA CYS A 7 -16.65 0.64 20.84
C CYS A 7 -15.89 -0.28 19.88
N ASP A 8 -16.46 -1.46 19.64
CA ASP A 8 -16.01 -2.35 18.57
C ASP A 8 -16.67 -1.92 17.25
N ILE A 9 -16.04 -0.96 16.57
CA ILE A 9 -16.54 -0.39 15.31
C ILE A 9 -15.48 -0.57 14.24
N LYS A 10 -15.89 -1.09 13.08
CA LYS A 10 -15.01 -1.17 11.90
C LYS A 10 -14.56 0.22 11.48
N PHE A 11 -13.28 0.36 11.13
CA PHE A 11 -12.71 1.66 10.74
C PHE A 11 -13.49 2.36 9.62
N GLU A 12 -14.00 1.60 8.65
CA GLU A 12 -14.82 2.12 7.54
C GLU A 12 -16.19 2.69 7.97
N LEU A 13 -16.75 2.22 9.08
CA LEU A 13 -18.05 2.65 9.61
C LEU A 13 -17.92 3.78 10.65
N LEU A 14 -16.70 4.12 11.07
CA LEU A 14 -16.47 5.09 12.13
C LEU A 14 -17.05 6.47 11.79
N LYS A 15 -16.93 6.93 10.53
CA LYS A 15 -17.50 8.22 10.12
C LYS A 15 -19.02 8.26 10.29
N ASP A 16 -19.70 7.20 9.84
CA ASP A 16 -21.16 7.14 9.81
C ASP A 16 -21.70 7.02 11.23
N TYR A 17 -20.97 6.30 12.09
CA TYR A 17 -21.25 6.25 13.52
C TYR A 17 -21.14 7.63 14.19
N ILE A 18 -20.08 8.39 13.91
CA ILE A 18 -19.87 9.74 14.48
C ILE A 18 -20.97 10.69 14.01
N ILE A 19 -21.24 10.74 12.70
CA ILE A 19 -22.25 11.64 12.11
C ILE A 19 -23.65 11.26 12.57
N GLY A 20 -24.01 9.97 12.49
CA GLY A 20 -25.35 9.48 12.82
C GLY A 20 -25.76 9.70 14.27
N ASN A 21 -24.78 9.78 15.19
CA ASN A 21 -25.01 10.08 16.60
C ASN A 21 -24.67 11.52 16.98
N ASN A 22 -24.26 12.36 16.01
CA ASN A 22 -23.85 13.75 16.22
C ASN A 22 -22.73 13.92 17.28
N TYR A 23 -21.76 13.00 17.29
CA TYR A 23 -20.67 13.03 18.26
C TYR A 23 -19.68 14.17 17.99
N LYS A 24 -19.23 14.82 19.05
CA LYS A 24 -18.00 15.62 19.10
C LYS A 24 -16.79 14.71 19.32
N ILE A 25 -15.61 15.13 18.88
CA ILE A 25 -14.41 14.29 18.86
C ILE A 25 -13.34 14.89 19.77
N ALA A 26 -12.82 14.07 20.69
CA ALA A 26 -11.57 14.34 21.39
C ALA A 26 -10.52 13.32 20.94
N ILE A 27 -9.35 13.77 20.48
CA ILE A 27 -8.27 12.86 20.07
C ILE A 27 -7.27 12.73 21.23
N TYR A 28 -7.14 11.52 21.78
CA TYR A 28 -6.11 11.20 22.77
C TYR A 28 -4.87 10.61 22.06
N GLY A 29 -3.73 11.28 22.25
CA GLY A 29 -2.46 10.98 21.61
C GLY A 29 -2.16 11.94 20.46
N ALA A 30 -1.15 12.80 20.64
CA ALA A 30 -0.60 13.67 19.61
C ALA A 30 0.73 13.10 19.05
N GLY A 31 0.77 11.77 18.87
CA GLY A 31 1.86 11.05 18.20
C GLY A 31 1.67 10.96 16.68
N MET A 32 2.33 10.01 16.02
CA MET A 32 2.26 9.82 14.56
C MET A 32 0.83 9.65 14.04
N ILE A 33 0.05 8.74 14.62
CA ILE A 33 -1.33 8.48 14.18
C ILE A 33 -2.20 9.72 14.42
N GLY A 34 -2.15 10.31 15.62
CA GLY A 34 -2.92 11.52 15.93
C GLY A 34 -2.54 12.77 15.12
N ARG A 35 -1.26 12.93 14.73
CA ARG A 35 -0.79 14.11 13.99
C ARG A 35 -0.81 13.99 12.49
N THR A 36 -0.81 12.77 11.96
CA THR A 36 -0.70 12.55 10.52
C THR A 36 -1.94 11.86 9.97
N ILE A 37 -2.36 10.75 10.59
CA ILE A 37 -3.48 9.94 10.08
C ILE A 37 -4.83 10.56 10.42
N MET A 38 -5.02 10.99 11.67
CA MET A 38 -6.31 11.55 12.08
C MET A 38 -6.67 12.86 11.37
N PRO A 39 -5.75 13.83 11.15
CA PRO A 39 -6.10 15.04 10.39
C PRO A 39 -6.56 14.72 8.97
N ASP A 40 -5.87 13.82 8.26
CA ASP A 40 -6.26 13.39 6.92
C ASP A 40 -7.63 12.67 6.94
N TYR A 41 -7.83 11.74 7.87
CA TYR A 41 -9.11 11.04 8.06
C TYR A 41 -10.27 12.01 8.31
N LEU A 42 -10.11 12.95 9.25
CA LEU A 42 -11.14 13.94 9.56
C LEU A 42 -11.49 14.79 8.34
N MET A 43 -10.49 15.28 7.61
CA MET A 43 -10.70 16.11 6.42
C MET A 43 -11.39 15.36 5.28
N ARG A 44 -10.98 14.11 5.00
CA ARG A 44 -11.59 13.29 3.94
C ARG A 44 -13.05 12.93 4.21
N HIS A 45 -13.43 12.92 5.49
CA HIS A 45 -14.77 12.54 5.91
C HIS A 45 -15.62 13.71 6.41
N GLY A 46 -15.13 14.96 6.31
CA GLY A 46 -15.87 16.15 6.74
C GLY A 46 -16.16 16.18 8.25
N LEU A 47 -15.26 15.63 9.07
CA LEU A 47 -15.38 15.55 10.52
C LEU A 47 -14.52 16.58 11.26
N ASP A 48 -13.84 17.48 10.53
CA ASP A 48 -12.99 18.51 11.12
C ASP A 48 -13.77 19.49 12.01
N GLU A 49 -15.06 19.71 11.72
CA GLU A 49 -15.94 20.52 12.55
C GLU A 49 -16.40 19.82 13.84
N ASN A 50 -16.31 18.48 13.89
CA ASN A 50 -16.60 17.71 15.09
C ASN A 50 -15.44 17.69 16.07
N LEU A 51 -14.21 17.98 15.63
CA LEU A 51 -13.01 17.96 16.46
C LEU A 51 -13.02 19.10 17.48
N LEU A 52 -12.98 18.76 18.76
CA LEU A 52 -12.88 19.70 19.88
C LEU A 52 -11.42 20.07 20.15
N PHE A 53 -10.60 19.07 20.47
CA PHE A 53 -9.20 19.27 20.85
C PHE A 53 -8.40 17.96 20.81
N TYR A 54 -7.08 18.12 20.91
CA TYR A 54 -6.14 17.03 21.14
C TYR A 54 -5.79 16.94 22.62
N VAL A 55 -5.50 15.73 23.09
CA VAL A 55 -5.04 15.45 24.46
C VAL A 55 -3.76 14.62 24.38
N ASP A 56 -2.74 14.95 25.17
CA ASP A 56 -1.56 14.10 25.33
C ASP A 56 -0.96 14.30 26.73
N ALA A 57 -0.56 13.22 27.39
CA ALA A 57 0.06 13.28 28.71
C ALA A 57 1.50 13.86 28.67
N ASP A 58 2.15 13.87 27.49
CA ASP A 58 3.49 14.45 27.33
C ASP A 58 3.43 15.98 27.34
N THR A 59 3.90 16.58 28.43
CA THR A 59 3.94 18.03 28.64
C THR A 59 4.77 18.78 27.58
N ARG A 60 5.70 18.12 26.89
CA ARG A 60 6.46 18.72 25.77
C ARG A 60 5.58 18.89 24.54
N LYS A 61 4.64 17.97 24.30
CA LYS A 61 3.68 18.05 23.20
C LYS A 61 2.56 19.04 23.50
N GLN A 62 2.18 19.22 24.76
CA GLN A 62 1.18 20.21 25.17
C GLN A 62 1.56 21.66 24.81
N LYS A 63 2.86 21.94 24.61
CA LYS A 63 3.37 23.24 24.13
C LYS A 63 3.28 23.40 22.60
N GLN A 64 2.81 22.39 21.90
CA GLN A 64 2.75 22.34 20.44
C GLN A 64 1.30 22.39 19.98
N LYS A 65 1.11 22.54 18.67
CA LYS A 65 -0.20 22.53 18.02
C LYS A 65 -0.25 21.45 16.95
N VAL A 66 -1.46 21.00 16.65
CA VAL A 66 -1.77 20.12 15.50
C VAL A 66 -2.57 20.92 14.49
N ILE A 67 -2.22 20.78 13.21
CA ILE A 67 -2.95 21.42 12.11
C ILE A 67 -3.90 20.39 11.52
N VAL A 68 -5.18 20.76 11.40
CA VAL A 68 -6.21 19.97 10.71
C VAL A 68 -6.90 20.89 9.72
N GLY A 69 -6.67 20.65 8.43
CA GLY A 69 -7.10 21.56 7.37
C GLY A 69 -6.51 22.95 7.56
N LEU A 70 -7.38 23.95 7.71
CA LEU A 70 -7.01 25.35 7.94
C LEU A 70 -7.01 25.75 9.43
N ARG A 71 -7.40 24.85 10.34
CA ARG A 71 -7.53 25.12 11.78
C ARG A 71 -6.31 24.61 12.55
N GLN A 72 -6.01 25.28 13.66
CA GLN A 72 -4.97 24.87 14.60
C GLN A 72 -5.59 24.47 15.93
N TYR A 73 -5.21 23.30 16.42
CA TYR A 73 -5.68 22.75 17.69
C TYR A 73 -4.54 22.70 18.70
N ASN A 74 -4.81 23.18 19.92
CA ASN A 74 -3.91 23.01 21.04
C ASN A 74 -3.92 21.55 21.51
N ILE A 75 -2.80 21.09 22.04
CA ILE A 75 -2.70 19.79 22.71
C ILE A 75 -2.88 20.03 24.21
N CYS A 76 -4.01 19.60 24.74
CA CYS A 76 -4.39 19.76 26.13
C CYS A 76 -3.80 18.65 27.00
N ALA A 77 -3.69 18.95 28.30
CA ALA A 77 -3.42 17.93 29.31
C ALA A 77 -4.67 17.07 29.57
N PRO A 78 -4.53 15.81 30.04
CA PRO A 78 -5.66 14.87 30.20
C PRO A 78 -6.82 15.38 31.03
N GLU A 79 -6.58 16.30 31.96
CA GLU A 79 -7.59 16.84 32.88
C GLU A 79 -8.73 17.58 32.18
N VAL A 80 -8.51 18.05 30.94
CA VAL A 80 -9.57 18.66 30.12
C VAL A 80 -10.74 17.70 29.88
N LEU A 81 -10.46 16.39 29.87
CA LEU A 81 -11.46 15.35 29.66
C LEU A 81 -12.48 15.25 30.80
N ASN A 82 -12.17 15.79 31.99
CA ASN A 82 -13.14 15.83 33.09
C ASN A 82 -14.38 16.68 32.82
N ASN A 83 -14.36 17.49 31.76
CA ASN A 83 -15.39 18.46 31.45
C ASN A 83 -16.10 18.19 30.11
N ILE A 84 -15.93 17.00 29.52
CA ILE A 84 -16.60 16.64 28.26
C ILE A 84 -18.00 16.06 28.52
N GLY A 85 -18.90 16.22 27.56
CA GLY A 85 -20.24 15.63 27.61
C GLY A 85 -20.28 14.20 27.04
N HIS A 86 -21.37 13.48 27.31
CA HIS A 86 -21.65 12.15 26.71
C HIS A 86 -21.90 12.19 25.20
N ASP A 87 -22.04 13.39 24.62
CA ASP A 87 -22.03 13.66 23.19
C ASP A 87 -20.59 13.74 22.62
N THR A 88 -19.57 13.35 23.39
CA THR A 88 -18.18 13.28 22.94
C THR A 88 -17.70 11.83 22.83
N ILE A 89 -17.02 11.52 21.71
CA ILE A 89 -16.29 10.27 21.52
C ILE A 89 -14.78 10.51 21.61
N ILE A 90 -14.08 9.63 22.34
CA ILE A 90 -12.61 9.69 22.47
C ILE A 90 -11.97 8.76 21.45
N LEU A 91 -11.14 9.32 20.57
CA LEU A 91 -10.31 8.56 19.64
C LEU A 91 -8.91 8.40 20.21
N ILE A 92 -8.58 7.21 20.71
CA ILE A 92 -7.28 6.88 21.29
C ILE A 92 -6.35 6.44 20.17
N THR A 93 -5.28 7.20 19.94
CA THR A 93 -4.36 7.01 18.81
C THR A 93 -3.00 6.44 19.21
N ASN A 94 -2.76 6.25 20.50
CA ASN A 94 -1.52 5.67 21.01
C ASN A 94 -1.40 4.20 20.59
N SER A 95 -0.29 3.82 19.96
CA SER A 95 -0.01 2.41 19.66
C SER A 95 0.12 1.57 20.94
N ASN A 96 0.75 2.13 21.99
CA ASN A 96 0.74 1.56 23.33
C ASN A 96 -0.45 2.12 24.14
N TYR A 97 -1.65 1.65 23.83
CA TYR A 97 -2.91 2.19 24.39
C TYR A 97 -3.23 1.65 25.79
N SER A 98 -2.70 0.50 26.22
CA SER A 98 -3.09 -0.11 27.50
C SER A 98 -2.84 0.82 28.71
N PRO A 99 -1.67 1.48 28.86
CA PRO A 99 -1.48 2.45 29.95
C PRO A 99 -2.41 3.68 29.85
N VAL A 100 -2.76 4.07 28.63
CA VAL A 100 -3.71 5.17 28.38
C VAL A 100 -5.10 4.77 28.85
N LEU A 101 -5.58 3.56 28.51
CA LEU A 101 -6.87 3.05 28.98
C LEU A 101 -6.93 3.01 30.50
N HIS A 102 -5.92 2.44 31.17
CA HIS A 102 -5.87 2.43 32.64
C HIS A 102 -5.96 3.83 33.25
N THR A 103 -5.37 4.82 32.61
CA THR A 103 -5.43 6.22 33.07
C THR A 103 -6.83 6.82 32.87
N LEU A 104 -7.46 6.55 31.71
CA LEU A 104 -8.78 7.08 31.39
C LEU A 104 -9.90 6.39 32.18
N ASP A 105 -9.83 5.08 32.38
CA ASP A 105 -10.79 4.31 33.18
C ASP A 105 -10.76 4.70 34.67
N ALA A 106 -9.66 5.29 35.13
CA ALA A 106 -9.55 5.84 36.48
C ALA A 106 -10.23 7.22 36.64
N MET A 107 -10.68 7.86 35.55
CA MET A 107 -11.40 9.14 35.59
C MET A 107 -12.89 8.90 35.74
N GLU A 108 -13.46 9.22 36.90
CA GLU A 108 -14.90 9.01 37.18
C GLU A 108 -15.81 9.74 36.19
N SER A 109 -15.36 10.92 35.73
CA SER A 109 -16.03 11.76 34.72
C SER A 109 -16.18 11.09 33.35
N LEU A 110 -15.42 10.02 33.09
CA LEU A 110 -15.41 9.31 31.82
C LEU A 110 -16.24 8.01 31.83
N ASP A 111 -16.95 7.72 32.93
CA ASP A 111 -17.77 6.52 33.01
C ASP A 111 -18.79 6.46 31.88
N GLY A 112 -18.78 5.38 31.10
CA GLY A 112 -19.68 5.18 29.98
C GLY A 112 -19.44 6.08 28.76
N ILE A 113 -18.46 6.99 28.79
CA ILE A 113 -18.06 7.78 27.61
C ILE A 113 -17.54 6.83 26.53
N LYS A 114 -17.98 7.08 25.29
CA LYS A 114 -17.62 6.25 24.14
C LYS A 114 -16.17 6.49 23.76
N ALA A 115 -15.43 5.41 23.57
CA ALA A 115 -14.03 5.48 23.14
C ALA A 115 -13.71 4.44 22.07
N VAL A 116 -12.80 4.78 21.17
CA VAL A 116 -12.32 3.93 20.07
C VAL A 116 -10.81 3.90 20.10
N ILE A 117 -10.24 2.70 20.04
CA ILE A 117 -8.78 2.51 19.94
C ILE A 117 -8.43 2.44 18.45
N VAL A 118 -8.04 3.59 17.90
CA VAL A 118 -7.81 3.77 16.46
C VAL A 118 -6.82 2.75 15.88
N PRO A 119 -5.65 2.48 16.49
CA PRO A 119 -4.71 1.49 15.96
C PRO A 119 -5.30 0.07 15.85
N VAL A 120 -6.18 -0.31 16.78
CA VAL A 120 -6.82 -1.63 16.80
C VAL A 120 -7.80 -1.76 15.65
N ILE A 121 -8.72 -0.79 15.50
CA ILE A 121 -9.72 -0.84 14.43
C ILE A 121 -9.09 -0.68 13.04
N MET A 122 -7.97 0.03 12.92
CA MET A 122 -7.18 0.06 11.68
C MET A 122 -6.59 -1.31 11.37
N ALA A 123 -6.01 -1.99 12.35
CA ALA A 123 -5.43 -3.32 12.17
C ALA A 123 -6.48 -4.38 11.83
N GLU A 124 -7.64 -4.36 12.51
CA GLU A 124 -8.76 -5.24 12.18
C GLU A 124 -9.33 -4.94 10.78
N GLY A 125 -9.43 -3.66 10.40
CA GLY A 125 -9.84 -3.26 9.05
C GLY A 125 -8.93 -3.80 7.94
N VAL A 126 -7.64 -3.99 8.21
CA VAL A 126 -6.72 -4.66 7.25
C VAL A 126 -7.06 -6.13 7.09
N LYS A 127 -7.39 -6.84 8.17
CA LYS A 127 -7.80 -8.25 8.12
C LYS A 127 -9.11 -8.41 7.35
N ASP A 128 -10.06 -7.52 7.58
CA ASP A 128 -11.34 -7.52 6.88
C ASP A 128 -11.16 -7.24 5.38
N ARG A 129 -10.28 -6.31 4.99
CA ARG A 129 -9.93 -6.08 3.58
C ARG A 129 -9.25 -7.29 2.93
N ALA A 130 -8.35 -7.95 3.66
CA ALA A 130 -7.71 -9.18 3.19
C ALA A 130 -8.74 -10.31 3.01
N ALA A 131 -9.70 -10.43 3.92
CA ALA A 131 -10.78 -11.41 3.85
C ALA A 131 -11.85 -11.06 2.79
N ALA A 132 -12.09 -9.78 2.53
CA ALA A 132 -13.08 -9.29 1.57
C ALA A 132 -12.58 -9.26 0.11
N GLY A 133 -11.34 -9.71 -0.14
CA GLY A 133 -10.77 -9.80 -1.49
C GLY A 133 -10.66 -8.45 -2.23
N GLY A 134 -10.67 -7.33 -1.51
CA GLY A 134 -10.86 -6.01 -2.12
C GLY A 134 -10.28 -4.85 -1.31
N GLY A 135 -9.18 -4.29 -1.80
CA GLY A 135 -8.67 -2.98 -1.43
C GLY A 135 -7.56 -2.58 -2.40
N THR A 136 -7.75 -1.47 -3.11
CA THR A 136 -6.90 -0.94 -4.20
C THR A 136 -5.50 -0.46 -3.77
N ASP A 137 -5.08 -0.75 -2.55
CA ASP A 137 -3.72 -0.48 -2.10
C ASP A 137 -2.88 -1.70 -2.44
N VAL A 138 -2.10 -1.59 -3.50
CA VAL A 138 -1.20 -2.64 -3.99
C VAL A 138 -0.08 -2.86 -2.96
N ILE A 139 -0.37 -3.60 -1.89
CA ILE A 139 0.68 -4.30 -1.14
C ILE A 139 0.99 -5.54 -1.98
N ARG A 140 1.95 -5.42 -2.89
CA ARG A 140 2.50 -6.56 -3.60
C ARG A 140 3.28 -7.39 -2.59
N ASP A 141 2.76 -8.57 -2.30
CA ASP A 141 3.50 -9.60 -1.62
C ASP A 141 4.60 -10.10 -2.57
N TYR A 142 5.86 -9.85 -2.22
CA TYR A 142 7.04 -10.30 -2.99
C TYR A 142 7.51 -11.68 -2.53
N THR A 143 6.77 -12.36 -1.64
CA THR A 143 7.13 -13.72 -1.20
C THR A 143 6.78 -14.77 -2.25
N ASP A 144 5.81 -14.49 -3.13
CA ASP A 144 5.52 -15.33 -4.29
C ASP A 144 6.36 -14.90 -5.49
N GLU A 145 7.00 -15.87 -6.15
CA GLU A 145 7.79 -15.64 -7.36
C GLU A 145 6.83 -15.40 -8.55
N LEU A 146 6.54 -14.13 -8.84
CA LEU A 146 5.53 -13.71 -9.82
C LEU A 146 6.03 -13.64 -11.27
N ILE A 147 7.36 -13.62 -11.49
CA ILE A 147 7.93 -13.54 -12.84
C ILE A 147 8.10 -14.98 -13.36
N PRO A 148 7.43 -15.36 -14.46
CA PRO A 148 7.63 -16.67 -15.07
C PRO A 148 9.11 -16.96 -15.33
N LYS A 149 9.57 -18.16 -14.99
CA LYS A 149 10.94 -18.63 -15.25
C LYS A 149 11.15 -18.98 -16.72
N VAL A 150 10.99 -17.99 -17.58
CA VAL A 150 11.13 -18.10 -19.03
C VAL A 150 12.06 -16.99 -19.51
N ILE A 151 13.12 -17.38 -20.19
CA ILE A 151 14.02 -16.47 -20.90
C ILE A 151 13.60 -16.47 -22.37
N ASN A 152 13.00 -15.36 -22.78
CA ASN A 152 12.58 -15.10 -24.15
C ASN A 152 13.70 -14.39 -24.90
N TYR A 153 13.92 -14.78 -26.15
CA TYR A 153 14.78 -14.05 -27.08
C TYR A 153 14.25 -14.16 -28.50
N CYS A 154 14.60 -13.19 -29.34
CA CYS A 154 14.23 -13.21 -30.75
C CYS A 154 15.39 -13.65 -31.65
N TRP A 155 15.08 -14.41 -32.69
CA TRP A 155 16.01 -14.69 -33.77
C TRP A 155 15.27 -14.74 -35.11
N PHE A 156 15.06 -13.56 -35.68
CA PHE A 156 14.47 -13.38 -37.01
C PHE A 156 15.56 -13.35 -38.09
N SER A 157 15.18 -13.55 -39.36
CA SER A 157 15.96 -13.62 -40.61
C SER A 157 16.08 -15.03 -41.21
N GLY A 158 15.67 -16.08 -40.51
CA GLY A 158 15.89 -17.48 -40.91
C GLY A 158 17.37 -17.91 -41.04
N ARG A 159 18.33 -17.03 -40.71
CA ARG A 159 19.77 -17.32 -40.85
C ARG A 159 20.25 -18.23 -39.72
N LYS A 160 21.34 -18.95 -39.97
CA LYS A 160 22.02 -19.71 -38.91
C LYS A 160 22.63 -18.74 -37.89
N MET A 161 22.35 -18.96 -36.61
CA MET A 161 22.94 -18.17 -35.54
C MET A 161 24.46 -18.38 -35.46
N PRO A 162 25.26 -17.30 -35.41
CA PRO A 162 26.70 -17.35 -35.15
C PRO A 162 27.07 -18.05 -33.84
N ASP A 163 28.22 -18.71 -33.81
CA ASP A 163 28.61 -19.52 -32.64
C ASP A 163 28.93 -18.69 -31.40
N TYR A 164 29.30 -17.41 -31.55
CA TYR A 164 29.52 -16.54 -30.38
C TYR A 164 28.21 -16.18 -29.67
N LEU A 165 27.11 -15.97 -30.40
CA LEU A 165 25.78 -15.75 -29.82
C LEU A 165 25.25 -17.01 -29.16
N LYS A 166 25.51 -18.19 -29.75
CA LYS A 166 25.16 -19.46 -29.09
C LYS A 166 25.85 -19.61 -27.75
N ARG A 167 27.13 -19.23 -27.62
CA ARG A 167 27.83 -19.25 -26.31
C ARG A 167 27.16 -18.35 -25.28
N CYS A 168 26.65 -17.18 -25.68
CA CYS A 168 25.87 -16.31 -24.81
C CYS A 168 24.59 -17.03 -24.35
N ILE A 169 23.83 -17.63 -25.28
CA ILE A 169 22.60 -18.37 -24.95
C ILE A 169 22.88 -19.59 -24.07
N ASP A 170 23.96 -20.33 -24.32
CA ASP A 170 24.38 -21.48 -23.53
C ASP A 170 24.68 -21.09 -22.07
N SER A 171 25.13 -19.86 -21.82
CA SER A 171 25.32 -19.34 -20.47
C SER A 171 24.00 -19.27 -19.70
N TRP A 172 22.88 -19.03 -20.38
CA TRP A 172 21.58 -18.90 -19.74
C TRP A 172 21.12 -20.24 -19.19
N SER A 173 21.17 -21.32 -19.98
CA SER A 173 20.86 -22.68 -19.52
C SER A 173 21.77 -23.12 -18.37
N ARG A 174 23.04 -22.72 -18.41
CA ARG A 174 24.04 -23.09 -17.40
C ARG A 174 23.78 -22.40 -16.06
N ILE A 175 23.41 -21.11 -16.08
CA ILE A 175 23.22 -20.29 -14.88
C ILE A 175 21.80 -20.41 -14.32
N CYS A 176 20.80 -20.57 -15.20
CA CYS A 176 19.38 -20.67 -14.88
C CYS A 176 18.82 -22.01 -15.40
N PRO A 177 19.23 -23.15 -14.83
CA PRO A 177 18.88 -24.48 -15.37
C PRO A 177 17.40 -24.83 -15.21
N ASP A 178 16.68 -24.15 -14.32
CA ASP A 178 15.25 -24.29 -14.08
C ASP A 178 14.39 -23.36 -14.96
N TYR A 179 15.00 -22.55 -15.83
CA TYR A 179 14.29 -21.64 -16.72
C TYR A 179 14.05 -22.28 -18.08
N GLU A 180 12.85 -22.06 -18.64
CA GLU A 180 12.58 -22.35 -20.05
C GLU A 180 13.28 -21.30 -20.93
N ILE A 181 14.00 -21.75 -21.95
CA ILE A 181 14.57 -20.84 -22.96
C ILE A 181 13.69 -20.88 -24.20
N LYS A 182 12.98 -19.79 -24.47
CA LYS A 182 12.02 -19.68 -25.56
C LYS A 182 12.53 -18.77 -26.67
N ARG A 183 12.78 -19.36 -27.83
CA ARG A 183 13.11 -18.64 -29.06
C ARG A 183 11.83 -18.17 -29.75
N TRP A 184 11.79 -16.90 -30.12
CA TRP A 184 10.78 -16.32 -30.99
C TRP A 184 11.36 -16.06 -32.38
N ASP A 185 10.73 -16.63 -33.39
CA ASP A 185 11.12 -16.54 -34.80
C ASP A 185 9.86 -16.59 -35.70
N GLU A 186 10.05 -16.64 -37.01
CA GLU A 186 8.96 -16.62 -38.00
C GLU A 186 7.99 -17.81 -37.86
N SER A 187 8.39 -18.90 -37.20
CA SER A 187 7.56 -20.09 -37.03
C SER A 187 6.52 -19.95 -35.92
N ASN A 188 6.73 -19.03 -34.98
CA ASN A 188 5.91 -18.92 -33.78
C ASN A 188 5.54 -17.47 -33.40
N TYR A 189 5.94 -16.48 -34.19
CA TYR A 189 5.63 -15.07 -33.96
C TYR A 189 5.15 -14.36 -35.23
N ASP A 190 3.98 -13.72 -35.16
CA ASP A 190 3.46 -12.93 -36.29
C ASP A 190 4.11 -11.54 -36.31
N VAL A 191 5.00 -11.31 -37.29
CA VAL A 191 5.68 -10.02 -37.52
C VAL A 191 4.78 -8.94 -38.14
N ASN A 192 3.55 -9.28 -38.53
CA ASN A 192 2.64 -8.34 -39.19
C ASN A 192 1.71 -7.59 -38.23
N LYS A 193 1.62 -8.01 -36.96
CA LYS A 193 0.69 -7.41 -35.97
C LYS A 193 0.99 -5.95 -35.62
N ASN A 194 2.14 -5.43 -36.01
CA ASN A 194 2.52 -4.04 -35.79
C ASN A 194 3.19 -3.47 -37.05
N GLU A 195 2.80 -2.25 -37.42
CA GLU A 195 3.26 -1.61 -38.63
C GLU A 195 4.78 -1.33 -38.64
N TYR A 196 5.33 -0.82 -37.53
CA TYR A 196 6.76 -0.55 -37.40
C TYR A 196 7.58 -1.85 -37.52
N MET A 197 7.17 -2.88 -36.81
CA MET A 197 7.82 -4.19 -36.85
C MET A 197 7.77 -4.82 -38.25
N ARG A 198 6.59 -4.77 -38.89
CA ARG A 198 6.40 -5.29 -40.25
C ARG A 198 7.31 -4.59 -41.24
N GLN A 199 7.35 -3.26 -41.22
CA GLN A 199 8.22 -2.46 -42.09
C GLN A 199 9.70 -2.80 -41.87
N ALA A 200 10.14 -2.89 -40.61
CA ALA A 200 11.51 -3.30 -40.29
C ALA A 200 11.84 -4.71 -40.81
N TYR A 201 10.89 -5.64 -40.70
CA TYR A 201 11.04 -7.00 -41.20
C TYR A 201 11.14 -7.04 -42.74
N GLU A 202 10.24 -6.33 -43.44
CA GLU A 202 10.22 -6.23 -44.91
C GLU A 202 11.49 -5.59 -45.48
N GLU A 203 12.06 -4.62 -44.77
CA GLU A 203 13.33 -3.99 -45.15
C GLU A 203 14.59 -4.79 -44.75
N GLY A 204 14.43 -5.95 -44.10
CA GLY A 204 15.55 -6.76 -43.61
C GLY A 204 16.34 -6.09 -42.48
N ARG A 205 15.72 -5.18 -41.74
CA ARG A 205 16.25 -4.45 -40.59
C ARG A 205 16.09 -5.28 -39.31
N TRP A 206 16.73 -6.45 -39.27
CA TRP A 206 16.51 -7.47 -38.23
C TRP A 206 16.70 -7.00 -36.79
N GLY A 207 17.59 -6.04 -36.54
CA GLY A 207 17.82 -5.50 -35.19
C GLY A 207 16.65 -4.66 -34.65
N PHE A 208 15.78 -4.17 -35.53
CA PHE A 208 14.64 -3.32 -35.15
C PHE A 208 13.33 -4.12 -35.00
N VAL A 209 13.27 -5.34 -35.54
CA VAL A 209 12.09 -6.24 -35.38
C VAL A 209 11.82 -6.53 -33.88
N PRO A 210 12.83 -6.87 -33.06
CA PRO A 210 12.61 -7.18 -31.65
C PRO A 210 12.20 -6.01 -30.76
N ASP A 211 12.30 -4.76 -31.22
CA ASP A 211 12.00 -3.59 -30.38
C ASP A 211 10.52 -3.52 -30.02
N TYR A 212 9.64 -3.84 -30.96
CA TYR A 212 8.24 -4.09 -30.65
C TYR A 212 8.05 -5.48 -30.02
N ALA A 213 8.69 -6.51 -30.60
CA ALA A 213 8.39 -7.88 -30.23
C ALA A 213 8.65 -8.17 -28.75
N ARG A 214 9.75 -7.64 -28.19
CA ARG A 214 10.10 -7.83 -26.77
C ARG A 214 9.03 -7.31 -25.83
N LEU A 215 8.43 -6.15 -26.14
CA LEU A 215 7.40 -5.54 -25.31
C LEU A 215 6.11 -6.36 -25.36
N ASP A 216 5.71 -6.80 -26.54
CA ASP A 216 4.53 -7.63 -26.74
C ASP A 216 4.68 -9.03 -26.12
N ILE A 217 5.87 -9.64 -26.23
CA ILE A 217 6.16 -10.93 -25.58
C ILE A 217 6.05 -10.79 -24.06
N LEU A 218 6.73 -9.80 -23.47
CA LEU A 218 6.70 -9.59 -22.02
C LEU A 218 5.30 -9.24 -21.52
N TYR A 219 4.51 -8.50 -22.30
CA TYR A 219 3.14 -8.16 -21.94
C TYR A 219 2.23 -9.40 -21.87
N ASN A 220 2.32 -10.30 -22.85
CA ASN A 220 1.42 -11.44 -22.96
C ASN A 220 1.89 -12.68 -22.18
N TYR A 221 3.20 -12.87 -22.05
CA TYR A 221 3.79 -14.10 -21.50
C TYR A 221 4.63 -13.88 -20.24
N GLY A 222 4.99 -12.63 -19.93
CA GLY A 222 5.91 -12.32 -18.84
C GLY A 222 7.31 -12.89 -19.05
N GLY A 223 8.02 -13.10 -17.95
CA GLY A 223 9.38 -13.62 -17.92
C GLY A 223 10.45 -12.57 -18.19
N PHE A 224 11.58 -13.02 -18.68
CA PHE A 224 12.75 -12.20 -18.97
C PHE A 224 12.96 -12.14 -20.47
N TYR A 225 13.30 -10.96 -21.00
CA TYR A 225 13.75 -10.84 -22.37
C TYR A 225 15.24 -10.53 -22.38
N ILE A 226 16.03 -11.33 -23.09
CA ILE A 226 17.49 -11.19 -23.13
C ILE A 226 17.94 -11.14 -24.59
N ASP A 227 18.76 -10.12 -24.91
CA ASP A 227 19.38 -10.02 -26.24
C ASP A 227 20.45 -11.12 -26.41
N THR A 228 20.54 -11.69 -27.62
CA THR A 228 21.37 -12.89 -27.88
C THR A 228 22.87 -12.70 -27.66
N ASP A 229 23.33 -11.45 -27.55
CA ASP A 229 24.73 -11.07 -27.30
C ASP A 229 25.04 -10.84 -25.80
N VAL A 230 24.09 -11.12 -24.91
CA VAL A 230 24.25 -11.00 -23.46
C VAL A 230 24.59 -12.34 -22.81
N GLU A 231 25.67 -12.37 -22.02
CA GLU A 231 26.02 -13.50 -21.17
C GLU A 231 25.45 -13.32 -19.76
N LEU A 232 24.89 -14.38 -19.17
CA LEU A 232 24.53 -14.40 -17.76
C LEU A 232 25.73 -14.84 -16.91
N LEU A 233 26.01 -14.08 -15.85
CA LEU A 233 27.16 -14.32 -14.96
C LEU A 233 26.75 -15.00 -13.65
N LYS A 234 25.55 -14.72 -13.14
CA LYS A 234 25.00 -15.21 -11.88
C LYS A 234 23.47 -15.35 -11.96
N PRO A 235 22.87 -16.20 -11.12
CA PRO A 235 21.42 -16.28 -10.95
C PRO A 235 20.84 -14.97 -10.41
#